data_AF-A0A3D2AQL9-F1
#
_entry.id   AF-A0A3D2AQL9-F1
#
_cell.length_a   1.000
_cell.length_b   1.000
_cell.length_c   1.000
_cell.angle_alpha   90.00
_cell.angle_beta   90.00
_cell.angle_gamma   90.00
#
_symmetry.space_group_name_H-M   'P 1'
#
loop_
_entity.id
_entity.type
_entity.pdbx_description
1 polymer ?
#
loop_
_entity_poly.entity_id
_entity_poly.type
_entity_poly.pdbx_seq_one_letter_code
_entity_poly.pdbx_strand_id
1 'polypeptide(L)'
;MTKPSTIPPKANVKNDLILLFSVPILVILAAIALVYTPRLFANPSYDFIYSSCAGYSCSTNFSVGSDQKIAEEPSNNTSVSADPVLYYYDTSEGSSTNITYTQAREHSLLSSQTAPDDYKLTQENGGSGFLFWSSNSDGTSWYLADGLKKKHIDLRYNDDNYSPVNFIGWVQK
;
A
#
# COMPACT_ATOMS: atom_id res chain seq x y z
N MET A 1 -65.93 35.86 6.41
CA MET A 1 -64.86 35.47 7.34
C MET A 1 -63.55 35.45 6.56
N THR A 2 -62.73 36.50 6.69
CA THR A 2 -61.42 36.62 6.02
C THR A 2 -60.36 35.98 6.90
N LYS A 3 -59.63 35.01 6.35
CA LYS A 3 -58.54 34.29 7.02
C LYS A 3 -57.39 35.28 7.31
N PRO A 4 -56.79 35.30 8.51
CA PRO A 4 -55.70 36.22 8.80
C PRO A 4 -54.50 35.90 7.91
N SER A 5 -53.97 36.94 7.27
CA SER A 5 -52.75 36.86 6.45
C SER A 5 -51.55 36.69 7.37
N THR A 6 -51.00 35.48 7.42
CA THR A 6 -49.72 35.20 8.08
C THR A 6 -48.61 35.86 7.27
N ILE A 7 -48.03 36.93 7.83
CA ILE A 7 -46.83 37.58 7.28
C ILE A 7 -45.73 36.51 7.20
N PRO A 8 -45.13 36.27 6.02
CA PRO A 8 -44.05 35.31 5.91
C PRO A 8 -42.89 35.75 6.83
N PRO A 9 -42.26 34.82 7.55
CA PRO A 9 -41.16 35.15 8.43
C PRO A 9 -40.10 35.93 7.65
N LYS A 10 -39.66 37.06 8.21
CA LYS A 10 -38.66 37.94 7.60
C LYS A 10 -37.41 37.10 7.33
N ALA A 11 -37.11 36.85 6.05
CA ALA A 11 -35.98 36.03 5.64
C ALA A 11 -34.70 36.58 6.28
N ASN A 12 -34.03 35.78 7.10
CA ASN A 12 -32.72 36.10 7.63
C ASN A 12 -31.71 35.80 6.53
N VAL A 13 -31.68 36.66 5.51
CA VAL A 13 -30.88 36.50 4.28
C VAL A 13 -29.44 36.09 4.58
N LYS A 14 -28.86 36.59 5.68
CA LYS A 14 -27.53 36.20 6.17
C LYS A 14 -27.43 34.72 6.57
N ASN A 15 -28.39 34.21 7.32
CA ASN A 15 -28.41 32.81 7.76
C ASN A 15 -28.71 31.87 6.59
N ASP A 16 -29.59 32.27 5.68
CA ASP A 16 -29.91 31.51 4.48
C ASP A 16 -28.69 31.43 3.52
N LEU A 17 -27.92 32.51 3.40
CA LEU A 17 -26.65 32.50 2.65
C LEU A 17 -25.62 31.57 3.29
N ILE A 18 -25.47 31.63 4.62
CA ILE A 18 -24.53 30.75 5.35
C ILE A 18 -24.94 29.29 5.16
N LEU A 19 -26.23 28.96 5.22
CA LEU A 19 -26.70 27.59 5.03
C LEU A 19 -26.46 27.10 3.59
N LEU A 20 -26.69 27.97 2.60
CA LEU A 20 -26.48 27.68 1.18
C LEU A 20 -25.02 27.34 0.86
N PHE A 21 -24.06 28.00 1.51
CA PHE A 21 -22.63 27.74 1.31
C PHE A 21 -22.05 26.71 2.29
N SER A 22 -22.54 26.63 3.52
CA SER A 22 -21.99 25.72 4.55
C SER A 22 -22.27 24.26 4.25
N VAL A 23 -23.47 23.92 3.77
CA VAL A 23 -23.83 22.53 3.44
C VAL A 23 -22.90 21.93 2.38
N PRO A 24 -22.68 22.55 1.20
CA PRO A 24 -21.77 21.98 0.20
C PRO A 24 -20.32 21.94 0.67
N ILE A 25 -19.85 22.95 1.42
CA ILE A 25 -18.51 22.95 1.99
C ILE A 25 -18.33 21.78 2.98
N LEU A 26 -19.33 21.54 3.84
CA LEU A 26 -19.28 20.49 4.84
C LEU A 26 -19.30 19.09 4.21
N VAL A 27 -20.05 18.91 3.11
CA VAL A 27 -20.02 17.67 2.31
C VAL A 27 -18.63 17.44 1.70
N ILE A 28 -18.00 18.48 1.14
CA ILE A 28 -16.63 18.38 0.59
C ILE A 28 -15.64 18.01 1.70
N LEU A 29 -15.70 18.69 2.85
CA LEU A 29 -14.82 18.39 3.99
C LEU A 29 -15.03 16.97 4.52
N ALA A 30 -16.27 16.49 4.59
CA ALA A 30 -16.57 15.12 4.99
C ALA A 30 -16.01 14.10 3.99
N ALA A 31 -16.13 14.37 2.69
CA ALA A 31 -15.55 13.52 1.66
C ALA A 31 -14.01 13.48 1.76
N ILE A 32 -13.36 14.63 1.95
CA ILE A 32 -11.91 14.71 2.18
C ILE A 32 -11.54 13.89 3.44
N ALA A 33 -12.23 14.10 4.56
CA ALA A 33 -11.97 13.33 5.77
C ALA A 33 -12.09 11.82 5.50
N LEU A 34 -13.17 11.34 4.89
CA LEU A 34 -13.36 9.91 4.64
C LEU A 34 -12.28 9.29 3.75
N VAL A 35 -11.77 10.04 2.76
CA VAL A 35 -10.75 9.53 1.83
C VAL A 35 -9.35 9.55 2.43
N TYR A 36 -8.97 10.62 3.14
CA TYR A 36 -7.60 10.82 3.59
C TYR A 36 -7.34 10.33 5.01
N THR A 37 -8.37 10.26 5.87
CA THR A 37 -8.22 9.82 7.27
C THR A 37 -7.68 8.39 7.40
N PRO A 38 -8.15 7.39 6.62
CA PRO A 38 -7.60 6.04 6.71
C PRO A 38 -6.10 5.96 6.38
N ARG A 39 -5.61 6.83 5.48
CA ARG A 39 -4.18 6.90 5.12
C ARG A 39 -3.32 7.48 6.24
N LEU A 40 -3.81 8.48 6.95
CA LEU A 40 -3.10 9.10 8.08
C LEU A 40 -2.93 8.16 9.28
N PHE A 41 -3.79 7.16 9.39
CA PHE A 41 -3.68 6.12 10.43
C PHE A 41 -2.88 4.89 9.99
N ALA A 42 -2.32 4.88 8.78
CA ALA A 42 -1.48 3.78 8.32
C ALA A 42 -0.08 3.89 8.96
N ASN A 43 0.23 3.01 9.91
CA ASN A 43 1.51 3.00 10.62
C ASN A 43 2.11 1.60 10.67
N PRO A 44 2.51 1.04 9.51
CA PRO A 44 3.21 -0.24 9.46
C PRO A 44 4.55 -0.12 10.17
N SER A 45 4.89 -1.15 10.93
CA SER A 45 5.99 -1.16 11.89
C SER A 45 6.94 -2.35 11.71
N TYR A 46 6.58 -3.32 10.87
CA TYR A 46 7.39 -4.49 10.58
C TYR A 46 8.09 -4.36 9.24
N ASP A 47 9.40 -4.50 9.28
CA ASP A 47 10.24 -4.57 8.11
C ASP A 47 10.06 -5.92 7.41
N PHE A 48 10.47 -6.00 6.15
CA PHE A 48 10.37 -7.24 5.39
C PHE A 48 11.49 -7.42 4.38
N ILE A 49 11.70 -8.67 4.01
CA ILE A 49 12.66 -9.05 2.98
C ILE A 49 11.89 -9.53 1.75
N TYR A 50 12.33 -9.07 0.59
CA TYR A 50 11.81 -9.49 -0.70
C TYR A 50 12.96 -9.68 -1.69
N SER A 51 12.69 -10.39 -2.78
CA SER A 51 13.63 -10.51 -3.89
C SER A 51 13.06 -9.90 -5.17
N SER A 52 13.95 -9.42 -6.03
CA SER A 52 13.62 -9.03 -7.40
C SER A 52 14.69 -9.51 -8.36
N CYS A 53 14.29 -9.99 -9.53
CA CYS A 53 15.20 -10.45 -10.57
C CYS A 53 14.98 -9.68 -11.87
N ALA A 54 16.02 -9.60 -12.69
CA ALA A 54 15.94 -8.91 -13.98
C ALA A 54 15.21 -9.82 -14.99
N GLY A 55 14.03 -9.41 -15.44
CA GLY A 55 13.19 -10.15 -16.38
C GLY A 55 12.16 -11.08 -15.73
N TYR A 56 11.55 -11.95 -16.52
CA TYR A 56 10.33 -12.68 -16.12
C TYR A 56 10.54 -13.89 -15.20
N SER A 57 11.77 -14.37 -15.04
CA SER A 57 12.06 -15.59 -14.28
C SER A 57 13.36 -15.49 -13.50
N CYS A 58 13.33 -15.94 -12.24
CA CYS A 58 14.51 -16.00 -11.38
C CYS A 58 15.12 -17.42 -11.36
N SER A 59 16.45 -17.50 -11.30
CA SER A 59 17.23 -18.76 -11.28
C SER A 59 17.08 -19.51 -9.95
N THR A 60 16.84 -18.76 -8.88
CA THR A 60 16.65 -19.24 -7.52
C THR A 60 15.41 -18.58 -6.92
N ASN A 61 14.63 -19.34 -6.15
CA ASN A 61 13.57 -18.79 -5.32
C ASN A 61 14.03 -18.78 -3.86
N PHE A 62 13.47 -17.87 -3.08
CA PHE A 62 13.72 -17.81 -1.65
C PHE A 62 12.43 -18.02 -0.90
N SER A 63 12.50 -18.81 0.16
CA SER A 63 11.40 -19.05 1.09
C SER A 63 11.90 -18.93 2.53
N VAL A 64 10.98 -19.01 3.49
CA VAL A 64 11.34 -19.11 4.90
C VAL A 64 11.42 -20.59 5.27
N GLY A 65 12.61 -21.03 5.68
CA GLY A 65 12.88 -22.38 6.16
C GLY A 65 12.24 -22.66 7.51
N SER A 66 12.29 -23.93 7.93
CA SER A 66 11.76 -24.38 9.23
C SER A 66 12.46 -23.74 10.43
N ASP A 67 13.66 -23.22 10.25
CA ASP A 67 14.44 -22.48 11.24
C ASP A 67 14.05 -20.99 11.33
N GLN A 68 12.97 -20.59 10.64
CA GLN A 68 12.54 -19.20 10.50
C GLN A 68 13.57 -18.31 9.82
N LYS A 69 14.50 -18.87 9.05
CA LYS A 69 15.49 -18.10 8.28
C LYS A 69 15.20 -18.21 6.80
N ILE A 70 15.80 -17.33 6.02
CA ILE A 70 15.75 -17.46 4.57
C ILE A 70 16.42 -18.77 4.14
N ALA A 71 15.77 -19.47 3.21
CA ALA A 71 16.22 -20.69 2.58
C ALA A 71 16.16 -20.52 1.06
N GLU A 72 17.12 -21.12 0.36
CA GLU A 72 17.16 -21.17 -1.09
C GLU A 72 16.42 -22.40 -1.59
N GLU A 73 15.55 -22.19 -2.59
CA GLU A 73 14.88 -23.24 -3.32
C GLU A 73 15.26 -23.15 -4.80
N PRO A 74 15.72 -24.25 -5.42
CA PRO A 74 16.05 -24.25 -6.83
C PRO A 74 14.79 -23.93 -7.65
N SER A 75 14.93 -22.98 -8.59
CA SER A 75 13.86 -22.67 -9.52
C SER A 75 13.70 -23.82 -10.52
N ASN A 76 12.45 -24.25 -10.77
CA ASN A 76 12.16 -25.23 -11.82
C ASN A 76 12.23 -24.62 -13.23
N ASN A 77 12.58 -23.34 -13.37
CA ASN A 77 12.67 -22.67 -14.67
C ASN A 77 13.94 -23.09 -15.41
N THR A 78 13.75 -23.73 -16.56
CA THR A 78 14.84 -24.20 -17.46
C THR A 78 15.28 -23.13 -18.47
N SER A 79 14.73 -21.92 -18.41
CA SER A 79 15.05 -20.82 -19.32
C SER A 79 16.17 -19.94 -18.76
N VAL A 80 16.71 -19.01 -19.56
CA VAL A 80 17.71 -18.04 -19.11
C VAL A 80 17.11 -17.20 -17.99
N SER A 81 17.41 -17.57 -16.74
CA SER A 81 16.89 -16.91 -15.56
C SER A 81 17.99 -16.04 -14.96
N ALA A 82 17.61 -14.82 -14.56
CA ALA A 82 18.53 -13.92 -13.88
C ALA A 82 18.64 -14.28 -12.41
N ASP A 83 19.81 -14.03 -11.84
CA ASP A 83 20.01 -14.19 -10.40
C ASP A 83 19.17 -13.15 -9.64
N PRO A 84 18.38 -13.57 -8.65
CA PRO A 84 17.59 -12.66 -7.84
C PRO A 84 18.49 -11.83 -6.91
N VAL A 85 18.16 -10.55 -6.77
CA VAL A 85 18.74 -9.65 -5.78
C VAL A 85 17.81 -9.58 -4.57
N LEU A 86 18.37 -9.67 -3.37
CA LEU A 86 17.64 -9.55 -2.12
C LEU A 86 17.63 -8.10 -1.64
N TYR A 87 16.47 -7.69 -1.13
CA TYR A 87 16.27 -6.36 -0.58
C TYR A 87 15.65 -6.44 0.81
N TYR A 88 16.17 -5.61 1.71
CA TYR A 88 15.56 -5.30 3.00
C TYR A 88 14.73 -4.02 2.85
N TYR A 89 13.45 -4.07 3.18
CA TYR A 89 12.60 -2.89 3.23
C TYR A 89 12.48 -2.38 4.66
N ASP A 90 13.01 -1.19 4.93
CA ASP A 90 12.82 -0.49 6.19
C ASP A 90 11.52 0.31 6.12
N THR A 91 10.54 -0.07 6.95
CA THR A 91 9.23 0.59 6.98
C THR A 91 9.24 1.97 7.62
N SER A 92 10.22 2.24 8.48
CA SER A 92 10.39 3.51 9.18
C SER A 92 11.02 4.56 8.27
N GLU A 93 12.03 4.17 7.49
CA GLU A 93 12.66 5.02 6.47
C GLU A 93 11.88 5.03 5.16
N GLY A 94 11.06 4.00 4.92
CA GLY A 94 10.29 3.84 3.69
C GLY A 94 11.15 3.50 2.47
N SER A 95 12.28 2.81 2.66
CA SER A 95 13.28 2.59 1.63
C SER A 95 13.77 1.14 1.57
N SER A 96 14.28 0.74 0.40
CA SER A 96 14.85 -0.59 0.18
C SER A 96 16.37 -0.55 0.09
N THR A 97 17.04 -1.42 0.84
CA THR A 97 18.50 -1.60 0.78
C THR A 97 18.85 -2.98 0.23
N ASN A 98 19.92 -3.08 -0.55
CA ASN A 98 20.40 -4.36 -1.07
C ASN A 98 21.13 -5.12 0.05
N ILE A 99 20.77 -6.38 0.23
CA ILE A 99 21.38 -7.27 1.22
C ILE A 99 21.86 -8.57 0.57
N THR A 100 22.88 -9.18 1.18
CA THR A 100 23.36 -10.51 0.78
C THR A 100 22.54 -11.61 1.45
N TYR A 101 22.61 -12.83 0.92
CA TYR A 101 21.97 -14.00 1.54
C TYR A 101 22.43 -14.23 2.99
N THR A 102 23.71 -14.03 3.28
CA THR A 102 24.25 -14.17 4.64
C THR A 102 23.62 -13.16 5.59
N GLN A 103 23.49 -11.89 5.17
CA GLN A 103 22.81 -10.86 5.96
C GLN A 103 21.33 -11.18 6.14
N ALA A 104 20.65 -11.65 5.10
CA ALA A 104 19.25 -12.07 5.20
C ALA A 104 19.03 -13.21 6.23
N ARG A 105 20.00 -14.13 6.39
CA ARG A 105 19.95 -15.21 7.41
C ARG A 105 20.24 -14.77 8.84
N GLU A 106 20.70 -13.53 9.05
CA GLU A 106 20.85 -12.95 10.39
C GLU A 106 19.49 -12.61 10.99
N HIS A 107 18.47 -12.41 10.16
CA HIS A 107 17.11 -12.11 10.56
C HIS A 107 16.26 -13.38 10.76
N SER A 108 15.37 -13.34 11.74
CA SER A 108 14.26 -14.29 11.86
C SER A 108 13.07 -13.77 11.06
N LEU A 109 12.46 -14.62 10.25
CA LEU A 109 11.44 -14.28 9.27
C LEU A 109 10.12 -14.98 9.54
N LEU A 110 9.02 -14.30 9.25
CA LEU A 110 7.67 -14.85 9.20
C LEU A 110 7.19 -14.88 7.75
N SER A 111 6.91 -16.08 7.23
CA SER A 111 6.37 -16.28 5.87
C SER A 111 4.88 -15.93 5.72
N SER A 112 4.23 -15.48 6.79
CA SER A 112 2.83 -15.07 6.75
C SER A 112 2.62 -13.93 5.74
N GLN A 113 1.54 -14.00 4.96
CA GLN A 113 1.14 -12.89 4.08
C GLN A 113 0.70 -11.64 4.86
N THR A 114 0.41 -11.81 6.15
CA THR A 114 0.03 -10.75 7.07
C THR A 114 1.15 -10.56 8.08
N ALA A 115 1.64 -9.33 8.21
CA ALA A 115 2.56 -8.92 9.24
C ALA A 115 1.90 -9.03 10.63
N PRO A 116 2.69 -9.08 11.73
CA PRO A 116 2.13 -9.11 13.07
C PRO A 116 1.37 -7.83 13.49
N ASP A 117 1.46 -6.75 12.71
CA ASP A 117 0.66 -5.53 12.86
C ASP A 117 -0.52 -5.46 11.89
N ASP A 118 -0.95 -6.61 11.36
CA ASP A 118 -2.09 -6.81 10.46
C ASP A 118 -1.94 -6.24 9.03
N TYR A 119 -0.81 -5.60 8.73
CA TYR A 119 -0.53 -5.11 7.38
C TYR A 119 -0.17 -6.24 6.42
N LYS A 120 -0.57 -6.08 5.16
CA LYS A 120 -0.22 -6.98 4.06
C LYS A 120 0.49 -6.21 2.96
N LEU A 121 1.46 -6.85 2.33
CA LEU A 121 2.05 -6.33 1.11
C LEU A 121 1.12 -6.62 -0.07
N THR A 122 0.54 -5.57 -0.65
CA THR A 122 -0.43 -5.69 -1.76
C THR A 122 0.03 -4.88 -2.95
N GLN A 123 -0.07 -5.49 -4.13
CA GLN A 123 0.11 -4.82 -5.41
C GLN A 123 -1.25 -4.37 -5.92
N GLU A 124 -1.42 -3.08 -6.18
CA GLU A 124 -2.60 -2.61 -6.91
C GLU A 124 -2.25 -2.49 -8.39
N ASN A 125 -2.78 -3.40 -9.20
CA ASN A 125 -2.87 -3.17 -10.63
C ASN A 125 -3.92 -2.08 -10.84
N GLY A 126 -3.55 -0.99 -11.53
CA GLY A 126 -4.41 0.16 -11.79
C GLY A 126 -5.78 -0.27 -12.31
N GLY A 127 -6.75 -0.34 -11.40
CA GLY A 127 -8.00 -1.06 -11.67
C GLY A 127 -8.94 -1.16 -10.48
N SER A 128 -8.98 -0.18 -9.58
CA SER A 128 -10.16 0.02 -8.71
C SER A 128 -10.29 1.47 -8.25
N GLY A 129 -10.64 2.36 -9.19
CA GLY A 129 -11.11 3.70 -8.87
C GLY A 129 -12.59 3.67 -8.47
N PHE A 130 -12.93 4.11 -7.26
CA PHE A 130 -14.31 4.46 -6.92
C PHE A 130 -14.60 5.88 -7.41
N LEU A 131 -15.55 5.99 -8.35
CA LEU A 131 -16.28 7.18 -8.82
C LEU A 131 -15.44 8.41 -9.28
N PHE A 132 -15.24 8.49 -10.60
CA PHE A 132 -15.05 9.67 -11.47
C PHE A 132 -13.66 10.05 -12.00
N TRP A 133 -12.57 9.37 -11.65
CA TRP A 133 -11.25 9.73 -12.19
C TRP A 133 -10.37 8.49 -12.36
N SER A 134 -10.37 7.94 -13.58
CA SER A 134 -9.39 6.93 -14.00
C SER A 134 -8.08 7.66 -14.29
N SER A 135 -7.17 7.75 -13.32
CA SER A 135 -5.77 8.05 -13.63
C SER A 135 -5.10 6.75 -14.04
N ASN A 136 -4.75 6.66 -15.32
CA ASN A 136 -3.86 5.61 -15.81
C ASN A 136 -2.48 5.84 -15.16
N SER A 137 -2.20 5.15 -14.05
CA SER A 137 -0.84 5.06 -13.53
C SER A 137 -0.19 3.84 -14.19
N ASP A 138 0.73 4.12 -15.12
CA ASP A 138 1.51 3.13 -15.88
C ASP A 138 2.59 2.45 -15.01
N GLY A 139 2.20 1.92 -13.86
CA GLY A 139 3.10 1.23 -12.94
C GLY A 139 2.36 0.44 -11.89
N THR A 140 2.88 -0.74 -11.56
CA THR A 140 2.42 -1.53 -10.42
C THR A 140 2.83 -0.85 -9.12
N SER A 141 1.93 -0.11 -8.49
CA SER A 141 2.18 0.51 -7.19
C SER A 141 2.01 -0.50 -6.06
N TRP A 142 2.94 -0.49 -5.12
CA TRP A 142 2.92 -1.35 -3.95
C TRP A 142 2.42 -0.60 -2.72
N TYR A 143 1.69 -1.31 -1.87
CA TYR A 143 1.11 -0.76 -0.67
C TYR A 143 1.26 -1.73 0.49
N LEU A 144 1.42 -1.17 1.69
CA LEU A 144 1.15 -1.85 2.94
C LEU A 144 -0.29 -1.55 3.35
N ALA A 145 -1.14 -2.58 3.36
CA ALA A 145 -2.58 -2.46 3.53
C ALA A 145 -3.11 -3.23 4.74
N ASP A 146 -3.89 -2.55 5.56
CA ASP A 146 -4.73 -3.10 6.63
C ASP A 146 -6.17 -2.57 6.42
N GLY A 147 -7.00 -3.35 5.73
CA GLY A 147 -8.36 -2.97 5.37
C GLY A 147 -8.43 -1.64 4.58
N LEU A 148 -8.96 -0.59 5.22
CA LEU A 148 -9.05 0.75 4.62
C LEU A 148 -7.76 1.58 4.77
N LYS A 149 -6.86 1.20 5.69
CA LYS A 149 -5.58 1.86 5.88
C LYS A 149 -4.62 1.36 4.81
N LYS A 150 -4.04 2.27 4.03
CA LYS A 150 -3.07 1.95 3.00
C LYS A 150 -1.94 2.96 3.01
N LYS A 151 -0.69 2.47 3.04
CA LYS A 151 0.52 3.27 2.89
C LYS A 151 1.20 2.87 1.58
N HIS A 152 1.37 3.82 0.67
CA HIS A 152 2.16 3.60 -0.55
C HIS A 152 3.62 3.34 -0.18
N ILE A 153 4.25 2.40 -0.87
CA ILE A 153 5.66 2.09 -0.69
C ILE A 153 6.37 2.00 -2.04
N ASP A 154 7.60 2.49 -2.06
CA ASP A 154 8.47 2.42 -3.22
C ASP A 154 9.45 1.25 -3.06
N LEU A 155 9.22 0.19 -3.85
CA LEU A 155 10.13 -0.95 -3.91
C LEU A 155 11.22 -0.69 -4.94
N ARG A 156 12.40 -1.24 -4.67
CA ARG A 156 13.54 -1.21 -5.58
C ARG A 156 13.53 -2.46 -6.46
N TYR A 157 13.87 -2.27 -7.72
CA TYR A 157 13.92 -3.31 -8.73
C TYR A 157 15.36 -3.50 -9.22
N ASN A 158 15.65 -4.69 -9.73
CA ASN A 158 16.97 -5.01 -10.26
C ASN A 158 17.20 -4.46 -11.69
N ASP A 159 16.14 -4.25 -12.45
CA ASP A 159 16.16 -3.63 -13.79
C ASP A 159 14.96 -2.67 -13.95
N ASP A 160 15.09 -1.70 -14.86
CA ASP A 160 14.04 -0.73 -15.22
C ASP A 160 12.91 -1.37 -16.05
N ASN A 161 13.14 -2.59 -16.57
CA ASN A 161 12.12 -3.43 -17.20
C ASN A 161 11.31 -4.22 -16.16
N TYR A 162 10.28 -4.94 -16.63
CA TYR A 162 9.45 -5.79 -15.77
C TYR A 162 10.30 -6.74 -14.91
N SER A 163 10.32 -6.47 -13.60
CA SER A 163 11.06 -7.22 -12.60
C SER A 163 10.07 -7.68 -11.53
N PRO A 164 9.76 -8.99 -11.45
CA PRO A 164 8.83 -9.49 -10.45
C PRO A 164 9.40 -9.23 -9.05
N VAL A 165 8.50 -8.89 -8.12
CA VAL A 165 8.80 -8.77 -6.69
C VAL A 165 8.25 -10.00 -6.01
N ASN A 166 9.12 -10.75 -5.35
CA ASN A 166 8.74 -11.92 -4.58
C ASN A 166 8.93 -11.63 -3.09
N PHE A 167 7.82 -11.56 -2.36
CA PHE A 167 7.84 -11.44 -0.91
C PHE A 167 8.37 -12.73 -0.28
N ILE A 168 9.33 -12.59 0.64
CA ILE A 168 9.93 -13.74 1.34
C ILE A 168 9.35 -13.85 2.76
N GLY A 169 9.40 -12.76 3.53
CA GLY A 169 8.88 -12.77 4.89
C GLY A 169 9.06 -11.46 5.64
N TRP A 170 8.29 -11.31 6.72
CA TRP A 170 8.40 -10.20 7.67
C TRP A 170 9.54 -10.44 8.65
N VAL A 171 10.32 -9.41 8.95
CA VAL A 171 11.41 -9.46 9.91
C VAL A 171 10.81 -9.42 11.33
N GLN A 172 11.10 -10.44 12.13
CA GLN A 172 10.75 -10.44 13.55
C GLN A 172 11.68 -9.50 14.31
N LYS A 173 11.10 -8.69 15.20
CA LYS A 173 11.82 -7.81 16.13
C LYS A 173 12.20 -8.53 17.41
#